data_AF-A0A0L0D6H7-F1
#
_entry.id   AF-A0A0L0D6H7-F1
#
_cell.length_a   1.000
_cell.length_b   1.000
_cell.length_c   1.000
_cell.angle_alpha   90.00
_cell.angle_beta   90.00
_cell.angle_gamma   90.00
#
_symmetry.space_group_name_H-M   'P 1'
#
loop_
_entity.id
_entity.type
_entity.pdbx_description
1 polymer ?
#
loop_
_entity_poly.entity_id
_entity_poly.type
_entity_poly.pdbx_seq_one_letter_code
_entity_poly.pdbx_strand_id
1 'polypeptide(L)'
;MSKQPSKDKILEAVAFADEDGVVPPVIAQLAAEGNQQVAAAYEVYVAGCDKKDFVDTLCRIAVIVPEDGAREHNGASEPVSALGEPLAAAGDGTAVPESPAAMRASLSAKLATEIKTYASRAREWYGWHFPEMSLIVPDDVAYSSVVIAMGDRANAATADFTGILDESTAALLRSAAVNSMGTELGETDVETIKGLCRQILDLTKRTRAHAAAHATAATPHQPQTETETEAAVSLAITATITSSGMLCEISATSNFVVTWLVLTILGVVAQFVLSGIPFWLLYVRPSYATWRWKTNGKYPSAWHVRNEIVEMLRSLWAATMCPALALWMSQHGMGQAYCGVSPASGLTVGYLAVTTVAVVVISDYYEFLYHWCGHRFSAMWSVHKSHHIYANPSPFAVIADEAPDQFMRSLPLLVFPLVIPINMDMMFIMYSVIFYGYGTYLHTGFELPFLSAHNPLINTSYHHHLHHALSIKNKPYHTGFAIKLWDNIFGSVYPKACFCVVCQHAAGKRTRAEYDAVVKPSYAPLLSPSFWLHGPPDAGLPAKAE
;
A
#
# COMPACT_ATOMS: atom_id res chain seq x y z
N MET A 1 -1.98 -52.00 -2.20
CA MET A 1 -2.93 -51.49 -3.21
C MET A 1 -4.24 -51.23 -2.48
N SER A 2 -4.59 -49.97 -2.20
CA SER A 2 -5.94 -49.68 -1.68
C SER A 2 -6.92 -50.10 -2.78
N LYS A 3 -7.92 -50.90 -2.40
CA LYS A 3 -8.97 -51.27 -3.36
C LYS A 3 -9.79 -50.02 -3.59
N GLN A 4 -9.88 -49.58 -4.85
CA GLN A 4 -10.76 -48.50 -5.27
C GLN A 4 -12.16 -48.73 -4.68
N PRO A 5 -12.82 -47.70 -4.13
CA PRO A 5 -14.14 -47.83 -3.52
C PRO A 5 -15.16 -48.32 -4.55
N SER A 6 -16.08 -49.18 -4.12
CA SER A 6 -17.15 -49.67 -4.98
C SER A 6 -18.08 -48.52 -5.37
N LYS A 7 -18.53 -48.50 -6.63
CA LYS A 7 -19.47 -47.51 -7.20
C LYS A 7 -20.63 -47.16 -6.26
N ASP A 8 -21.25 -48.16 -5.63
CA ASP A 8 -22.40 -47.96 -4.73
C ASP A 8 -22.05 -47.14 -3.48
N LYS A 9 -20.82 -47.28 -2.96
CA LYS A 9 -20.33 -46.51 -1.80
C LYS A 9 -20.02 -45.07 -2.15
N ILE A 10 -19.52 -44.82 -3.36
CA ILE A 10 -19.26 -43.48 -3.87
C ILE A 10 -20.60 -42.73 -4.00
N LEU A 11 -21.61 -43.38 -4.60
CA LEU A 11 -22.95 -42.79 -4.76
C LEU A 11 -23.62 -42.49 -3.41
N GLU A 12 -23.50 -43.39 -2.43
CA GLU A 12 -24.05 -43.18 -1.08
C GLU A 12 -23.39 -41.98 -0.39
N ALA A 13 -22.06 -41.85 -0.47
CA ALA A 13 -21.33 -40.71 0.12
C ALA A 13 -21.68 -39.38 -0.57
N VAL A 14 -21.76 -39.37 -1.90
CA VAL A 14 -22.15 -38.18 -2.68
C VAL A 14 -23.56 -37.71 -2.31
N ALA A 15 -24.51 -38.63 -2.15
CA ALA A 15 -25.87 -38.30 -1.71
C ALA A 15 -25.92 -37.77 -0.27
N PHE A 16 -25.05 -38.27 0.62
CA PHE A 16 -24.98 -37.79 1.99
C PHE A 16 -24.39 -36.38 2.10
N ALA A 17 -23.45 -36.03 1.23
CA ALA A 17 -22.69 -34.78 1.29
C ALA A 17 -23.55 -33.54 0.99
N ASP A 18 -24.56 -33.67 0.14
CA ASP A 18 -25.45 -32.58 -0.23
C ASP A 18 -26.39 -32.17 0.92
N GLU A 19 -26.44 -30.87 1.22
CA GLU A 19 -27.27 -30.32 2.31
C GLU A 19 -28.77 -30.32 1.97
N ASP A 20 -29.12 -30.34 0.67
CA ASP A 20 -30.51 -30.39 0.19
C ASP A 20 -30.94 -31.78 -0.31
N GLY A 21 -30.01 -32.75 -0.38
CA GLY A 21 -30.26 -34.13 -0.82
C GLY A 21 -30.52 -34.30 -2.32
N VAL A 22 -30.20 -33.32 -3.16
CA VAL A 22 -30.38 -33.29 -4.62
C VAL A 22 -29.02 -33.20 -5.34
N VAL A 23 -28.37 -34.36 -5.50
CA VAL A 23 -27.08 -34.44 -6.19
C VAL A 23 -27.18 -33.90 -7.63
N PRO A 24 -26.32 -32.95 -8.05
CA PRO A 24 -26.31 -32.48 -9.43
C PRO A 24 -26.20 -33.64 -10.43
N PRO A 25 -26.99 -33.67 -11.53
CA PRO A 25 -27.05 -34.81 -12.44
C PRO A 25 -25.69 -35.24 -12.99
N VAL A 26 -24.81 -34.27 -13.24
CA VAL A 26 -23.45 -34.51 -13.72
C VAL A 26 -22.58 -35.26 -12.70
N ILE A 27 -22.69 -34.93 -11.42
CA ILE A 27 -21.94 -35.60 -10.35
C ILE A 27 -22.48 -37.01 -10.10
N ALA A 28 -23.81 -37.18 -10.15
CA ALA A 28 -24.43 -38.50 -10.06
C ALA A 28 -24.01 -39.42 -11.23
N GLN A 29 -23.92 -38.88 -12.44
CA GLN A 29 -23.44 -39.60 -13.62
C GLN A 29 -21.95 -39.99 -13.49
N LEU A 30 -21.08 -39.04 -13.15
CA LEU A 30 -19.64 -39.30 -12.98
C LEU A 30 -19.35 -40.29 -11.85
N ALA A 31 -20.09 -40.21 -10.74
CA ALA A 31 -20.05 -41.19 -9.66
C ALA A 31 -20.50 -42.59 -10.14
N ALA A 32 -21.55 -42.65 -10.95
CA ALA A 32 -22.04 -43.90 -11.52
C ALA A 32 -21.08 -44.51 -12.56
N GLU A 33 -20.25 -43.71 -13.22
CA GLU A 33 -19.24 -44.19 -14.16
C GLU A 33 -17.92 -44.56 -13.46
N GLY A 34 -17.78 -44.30 -12.15
CA GLY A 34 -16.57 -44.59 -11.38
C GLY A 34 -15.41 -43.67 -11.73
N ASN A 35 -15.70 -42.40 -12.08
CA ASN A 35 -14.71 -41.43 -12.50
C ASN A 35 -13.62 -41.24 -11.41
N GLN A 36 -12.34 -41.21 -11.84
CA GLN A 36 -11.20 -41.09 -10.93
C GLN A 36 -11.21 -39.82 -10.07
N GLN A 37 -11.77 -38.71 -10.56
CA GLN A 37 -11.86 -37.46 -9.82
C GLN A 37 -12.87 -37.56 -8.67
N VAL A 38 -14.03 -38.21 -8.90
CA VAL A 38 -15.03 -38.46 -7.86
C VAL A 38 -14.53 -39.50 -6.85
N ALA A 39 -13.79 -40.51 -7.30
CA ALA A 39 -13.12 -41.46 -6.42
C ALA A 39 -12.06 -40.77 -5.53
N ALA A 40 -11.30 -39.81 -6.06
CA ALA A 40 -10.36 -39.02 -5.28
C ALA A 40 -11.05 -38.15 -4.22
N ALA A 41 -12.20 -37.55 -4.55
CA ALA A 41 -13.02 -36.85 -3.57
C ALA A 41 -13.50 -37.79 -2.45
N TYR A 42 -13.92 -39.02 -2.79
CA TYR A 42 -14.34 -40.02 -1.80
C TYR A 42 -13.19 -40.41 -0.84
N GLU A 43 -11.95 -40.48 -1.32
CA GLU A 43 -10.79 -40.72 -0.44
C GLU A 43 -10.59 -39.56 0.56
N VAL A 44 -10.85 -38.31 0.17
CA VAL A 44 -10.84 -37.15 1.09
C VAL A 44 -11.92 -37.28 2.16
N TYR A 45 -13.13 -37.72 1.79
CA TYR A 45 -14.22 -37.98 2.74
C TYR A 45 -13.88 -39.08 3.77
N VAL A 46 -13.33 -40.20 3.32
CA VAL A 46 -12.98 -41.32 4.21
C VAL A 46 -11.72 -41.06 5.04
N ALA A 47 -10.83 -40.16 4.58
CA ALA A 47 -9.65 -39.73 5.33
C ALA A 47 -9.95 -38.89 6.59
N GLY A 48 -11.23 -38.68 6.91
CA GLY A 48 -11.67 -38.00 8.13
C GLY A 48 -11.72 -36.48 8.03
N CYS A 49 -11.66 -35.93 6.81
CA CYS A 49 -11.91 -34.52 6.56
C CYS A 49 -13.39 -34.17 6.75
N ASP A 50 -13.69 -32.90 7.10
CA ASP A 50 -15.05 -32.44 7.36
C ASP A 50 -15.92 -32.55 6.09
N LYS A 51 -17.22 -32.79 6.29
CA LYS A 51 -18.23 -32.92 5.23
C LYS A 51 -18.18 -31.73 4.25
N LYS A 52 -17.84 -30.54 4.73
CA LYS A 52 -17.69 -29.32 3.94
C LYS A 52 -16.55 -29.39 2.90
N ASP A 53 -15.41 -29.98 3.24
CA ASP A 53 -14.27 -30.11 2.31
C ASP A 53 -14.55 -31.12 1.21
N PHE A 54 -15.30 -32.18 1.54
CA PHE A 54 -15.78 -33.14 0.54
C PHE A 54 -16.79 -32.48 -0.43
N VAL A 55 -17.73 -31.68 0.08
CA VAL A 55 -18.68 -30.92 -0.74
C VAL A 55 -17.98 -29.91 -1.65
N ASP A 56 -17.05 -29.11 -1.12
CA ASP A 56 -16.28 -28.15 -1.92
C ASP A 56 -15.49 -28.84 -3.04
N THR A 57 -14.92 -30.02 -2.76
CA THR A 57 -14.24 -30.84 -3.78
C THR A 57 -15.20 -31.33 -4.86
N LEU A 58 -16.40 -31.80 -4.50
CA LEU A 58 -17.43 -32.21 -5.46
C LEU A 58 -17.92 -31.04 -6.31
N CYS A 59 -18.12 -29.86 -5.71
CA CYS A 59 -18.50 -28.64 -6.43
C CYS A 59 -17.43 -28.22 -7.45
N ARG A 60 -16.14 -28.33 -7.09
CA ARG A 60 -15.04 -28.05 -8.03
C ARG A 60 -15.01 -29.04 -9.19
N ILE A 61 -15.31 -30.31 -8.95
CA ILE A 61 -15.44 -31.31 -10.03
C ILE A 61 -16.61 -30.94 -10.95
N ALA A 62 -17.75 -30.49 -10.39
CA ALA A 62 -18.92 -30.07 -11.18
C ALA A 62 -18.63 -28.86 -12.08
N VAL A 63 -17.83 -27.90 -11.61
CA VAL A 63 -17.42 -26.69 -12.36
C VAL A 63 -16.46 -27.01 -13.51
N ILE A 64 -15.76 -28.15 -13.46
CA ILE A 64 -14.74 -28.56 -14.45
C ILE A 64 -15.34 -29.39 -15.61
N VAL A 65 -16.62 -29.79 -15.54
CA VAL A 65 -17.27 -30.50 -16.65
C VAL A 65 -17.82 -29.48 -17.65
N PRO A 66 -17.34 -29.45 -18.91
CA PRO A 66 -18.00 -28.70 -19.96
C PRO A 66 -19.41 -29.27 -20.14
N GLU A 67 -20.43 -28.43 -20.24
CA GLU A 67 -21.76 -28.85 -20.70
C GLU A 67 -21.66 -29.32 -22.16
N ASP A 68 -21.31 -30.59 -22.36
CA ASP A 68 -21.47 -31.23 -23.66
C ASP A 68 -22.93 -31.69 -23.79
N GLY A 69 -23.70 -30.87 -24.49
CA GLY A 69 -25.13 -31.09 -24.71
C GLY A 69 -25.64 -30.53 -26.03
N ALA A 70 -25.23 -31.14 -27.14
CA ALA A 70 -25.94 -31.18 -28.42
C ALA A 70 -26.04 -29.90 -29.28
N ARG A 71 -25.34 -29.93 -30.42
CA ARG A 71 -26.00 -30.13 -31.74
C ARG A 71 -24.98 -30.35 -32.85
N GLU A 72 -24.94 -31.56 -33.38
CA GLU A 72 -24.48 -31.83 -34.73
C GLU A 72 -25.54 -31.42 -35.77
N HIS A 73 -25.02 -31.16 -36.96
CA HIS A 73 -25.65 -31.11 -38.29
C HIS A 73 -26.07 -29.76 -38.90
N ASN A 74 -25.23 -29.39 -39.86
CA ASN A 74 -25.52 -29.05 -41.26
C ASN A 74 -25.51 -27.58 -41.68
N GLY A 75 -24.57 -27.30 -42.59
CA GLY A 75 -24.95 -26.74 -43.89
C GLY A 75 -24.41 -25.35 -44.16
N ALA A 76 -23.46 -25.29 -45.10
CA ALA A 76 -22.96 -24.09 -45.73
C ALA A 76 -24.06 -23.22 -46.36
N SER A 77 -23.95 -21.90 -46.22
CA SER A 77 -23.94 -20.89 -47.32
C SER A 77 -24.16 -19.48 -46.75
N GLU A 78 -23.26 -18.55 -47.11
CA GLU A 78 -23.52 -17.10 -47.12
C GLU A 78 -24.64 -16.74 -48.13
N PRO A 79 -24.97 -15.46 -48.36
CA PRO A 79 -25.29 -14.33 -47.46
C PRO A 79 -26.65 -13.71 -47.85
N VAL A 80 -27.30 -12.84 -47.05
CA VAL A 80 -28.15 -11.75 -47.61
C VAL A 80 -28.34 -10.64 -46.58
N SER A 81 -27.99 -9.45 -47.05
CA SER A 81 -28.30 -8.10 -46.58
C SER A 81 -29.78 -7.79 -46.37
N ALA A 82 -30.02 -6.86 -45.44
CA ALA A 82 -30.85 -5.65 -45.61
C ALA A 82 -32.08 -5.49 -44.69
N LEU A 83 -32.12 -4.26 -44.14
CA LEU A 83 -33.27 -3.41 -43.80
C LEU A 83 -33.89 -3.51 -42.40
N GLY A 84 -33.64 -2.43 -41.64
CA GLY A 84 -34.41 -2.00 -40.48
C GLY A 84 -33.71 -0.82 -39.78
N GLU A 85 -33.99 0.41 -40.23
CA GLU A 85 -33.55 1.66 -39.59
C GLU A 85 -33.97 1.78 -38.11
N PRO A 86 -33.28 2.62 -37.31
CA PRO A 86 -33.50 2.72 -35.87
C PRO A 86 -34.72 3.58 -35.54
N LEU A 87 -35.64 3.00 -34.76
CA LEU A 87 -36.70 3.75 -34.09
C LEU A 87 -36.08 4.56 -32.94
N ALA A 88 -35.96 5.87 -33.13
CA ALA A 88 -35.53 6.79 -32.10
C ALA A 88 -36.67 7.18 -31.14
N ALA A 89 -36.26 7.43 -29.90
CA ALA A 89 -36.87 8.28 -28.86
C ALA A 89 -37.99 7.70 -27.97
N ALA A 90 -37.66 7.45 -26.70
CA ALA A 90 -38.06 8.33 -25.59
C ALA A 90 -37.49 7.84 -24.24
N GLY A 91 -36.75 8.69 -23.54
CA GLY A 91 -36.31 8.46 -22.16
C GLY A 91 -35.06 9.26 -21.77
N ASP A 92 -35.27 10.53 -21.40
CA ASP A 92 -34.55 11.30 -20.36
C ASP A 92 -33.02 11.05 -20.21
N GLY A 93 -32.11 11.86 -20.76
CA GLY A 93 -31.75 13.18 -20.23
C GLY A 93 -30.35 13.14 -19.59
N THR A 94 -29.37 13.77 -20.25
CA THR A 94 -27.96 14.01 -19.83
C THR A 94 -26.92 12.88 -20.03
N ALA A 95 -26.71 12.46 -21.28
CA ALA A 95 -25.39 11.98 -21.71
C ALA A 95 -24.89 12.92 -22.82
N VAL A 96 -23.84 13.71 -22.53
CA VAL A 96 -23.11 14.43 -23.57
C VAL A 96 -22.47 13.36 -24.46
N PRO A 97 -22.65 13.39 -25.80
CA PRO A 97 -22.00 12.42 -26.66
C PRO A 97 -20.48 12.59 -26.54
N GLU A 98 -19.79 11.56 -26.06
CA GLU A 98 -18.32 11.55 -26.02
C GLU A 98 -17.81 11.83 -27.44
N SER A 99 -16.90 12.81 -27.57
CA SER A 99 -16.34 13.12 -28.87
C SER A 99 -15.66 11.87 -29.46
N PRO A 100 -15.67 11.67 -30.78
CA PRO A 100 -14.95 10.55 -31.41
C PRO A 100 -13.47 10.48 -31.00
N ALA A 101 -12.88 11.61 -30.60
CA ALA A 101 -11.53 11.68 -30.04
C ALA A 101 -11.43 11.06 -28.63
N ALA A 102 -12.41 11.32 -27.76
CA ALA A 102 -12.47 10.75 -26.41
C ALA A 102 -12.67 9.21 -26.45
N MET A 103 -13.57 8.73 -27.31
CA MET A 103 -13.80 7.29 -27.48
C MET A 103 -12.56 6.56 -28.03
N ARG A 104 -11.83 7.18 -28.97
CA ARG A 104 -10.57 6.63 -29.52
C ARG A 104 -9.40 6.69 -28.54
N ALA A 105 -9.31 7.73 -27.72
CA ALA A 105 -8.32 7.83 -26.64
C ALA A 105 -8.55 6.73 -25.60
N SER A 106 -9.83 6.51 -25.23
CA SER A 106 -10.25 5.41 -24.34
C SER A 106 -9.88 4.04 -24.91
N LEU A 107 -10.14 3.80 -26.20
CA LEU A 107 -9.76 2.54 -26.87
C LEU A 107 -8.23 2.34 -26.91
N SER A 108 -7.48 3.39 -27.22
CA SER A 108 -6.00 3.32 -27.26
C SER A 108 -5.41 3.04 -25.88
N ALA A 109 -6.00 3.62 -24.82
CA ALA A 109 -5.59 3.36 -23.44
C ALA A 109 -5.90 1.90 -23.02
N LYS A 110 -7.09 1.38 -23.35
CA LYS A 110 -7.45 -0.02 -23.10
C LYS A 110 -6.47 -0.99 -23.76
N LEU A 111 -6.15 -0.72 -25.04
CA LEU A 111 -5.21 -1.55 -25.80
C LEU A 111 -3.80 -1.51 -25.19
N ALA A 112 -3.34 -0.36 -24.69
CA ALA A 112 -2.07 -0.24 -24.00
C ALA A 112 -2.03 -1.03 -22.68
N THR A 113 -3.15 -1.06 -21.93
CA THR A 113 -3.28 -1.87 -20.71
C THR A 113 -3.23 -3.36 -21.03
N GLU A 114 -3.98 -3.83 -22.04
CA GLU A 114 -3.98 -5.23 -22.47
C GLU A 114 -2.59 -5.70 -22.92
N ILE A 115 -1.87 -4.87 -23.69
CA ILE A 115 -0.48 -5.13 -24.10
C ILE A 115 0.42 -5.36 -22.89
N LYS A 116 0.30 -4.54 -21.84
CA LYS A 116 1.08 -4.70 -20.60
C LYS A 116 0.73 -5.97 -19.84
N THR A 117 -0.55 -6.33 -19.77
CA THR A 117 -0.99 -7.59 -19.16
C THR A 117 -0.38 -8.79 -19.87
N TYR A 118 -0.41 -8.79 -21.22
CA TYR A 118 0.22 -9.85 -22.01
C TYR A 118 1.75 -9.87 -21.84
N ALA A 119 2.40 -8.71 -21.80
CA ALA A 119 3.85 -8.62 -21.58
C ALA A 119 4.26 -9.16 -20.19
N SER A 120 3.51 -8.82 -19.14
CA SER A 120 3.73 -9.35 -17.79
C SER A 120 3.58 -10.88 -17.77
N ARG A 121 2.55 -11.42 -18.42
CA ARG A 121 2.35 -12.88 -18.52
C ARG A 121 3.46 -13.58 -19.32
N ALA A 122 3.92 -12.97 -20.41
CA ALA A 122 5.04 -13.47 -21.19
C ALA A 122 6.34 -13.50 -20.37
N ARG A 123 6.60 -12.47 -19.56
CA ARG A 123 7.74 -12.40 -18.65
C ARG A 123 7.67 -13.42 -17.52
N GLU A 124 6.47 -13.65 -16.97
CA GLU A 124 6.26 -14.67 -15.94
C GLU A 124 6.53 -16.07 -16.50
N TRP A 125 5.93 -16.41 -17.65
CA TRP A 125 6.10 -17.72 -18.27
C TRP A 125 7.52 -17.99 -18.76
N TYR A 126 8.11 -17.02 -19.47
CA TYR A 126 9.50 -17.16 -19.94
C TYR A 126 10.52 -17.02 -18.81
N GLY A 127 10.18 -16.34 -17.71
CA GLY A 127 11.03 -16.18 -16.54
C GLY A 127 11.31 -17.50 -15.80
N TRP A 128 10.47 -18.52 -15.95
CA TRP A 128 10.80 -19.88 -15.48
C TRP A 128 11.99 -20.46 -16.23
N HIS A 129 12.16 -20.09 -17.50
CA HIS A 129 13.23 -20.58 -18.36
C HIS A 129 14.49 -19.73 -18.35
N PHE A 130 14.33 -18.40 -18.28
CA PHE A 130 15.44 -17.46 -18.24
C PHE A 130 15.13 -16.28 -17.31
N PRO A 131 15.17 -16.49 -15.98
CA PRO A 131 14.72 -15.52 -14.98
C PRO A 131 15.52 -14.20 -14.99
N GLU A 132 16.82 -14.27 -15.33
CA GLU A 132 17.70 -13.10 -15.35
C GLU A 132 17.37 -12.12 -16.48
N MET A 133 16.72 -12.58 -17.56
CA MET A 133 16.42 -11.77 -18.74
C MET A 133 15.51 -10.57 -18.42
N SER A 134 14.62 -10.70 -17.44
CA SER A 134 13.69 -9.63 -17.05
C SER A 134 14.41 -8.42 -16.45
N LEU A 135 15.58 -8.62 -15.84
CA LEU A 135 16.42 -7.54 -15.31
C LEU A 135 17.29 -6.91 -16.41
N ILE A 136 17.71 -7.71 -17.39
CA ILE A 136 18.60 -7.27 -18.48
C ILE A 136 17.83 -6.51 -19.56
N VAL A 137 16.60 -6.93 -19.87
CA VAL A 137 15.76 -6.32 -20.91
C VAL A 137 14.45 -5.81 -20.29
N PRO A 138 14.43 -4.57 -19.77
CA PRO A 138 13.27 -4.00 -19.10
C PRO A 138 12.15 -3.55 -20.05
N ASP A 139 12.45 -3.28 -21.33
CA ASP A 139 11.44 -2.89 -22.32
C ASP A 139 10.65 -4.12 -22.84
N ASP A 140 9.32 -4.03 -22.84
CA ASP A 140 8.43 -5.15 -23.17
C ASP A 140 8.47 -5.57 -24.65
N VAL A 141 8.71 -4.60 -25.54
CA VAL A 141 8.81 -4.84 -26.99
C VAL A 141 10.14 -5.51 -27.30
N ALA A 142 11.23 -5.02 -26.71
CA ALA A 142 12.55 -5.62 -26.81
C ALA A 142 12.55 -7.02 -26.20
N TYR A 143 11.98 -7.21 -25.00
CA TYR A 143 11.88 -8.51 -24.34
C TYR A 143 11.13 -9.52 -25.21
N SER A 144 9.96 -9.15 -25.73
CA SER A 144 9.17 -10.01 -26.62
C SER A 144 9.91 -10.36 -27.92
N SER A 145 10.67 -9.40 -28.47
CA SER A 145 11.46 -9.61 -29.68
C SER A 145 12.64 -10.55 -29.44
N VAL A 146 13.30 -10.44 -28.28
CA VAL A 146 14.37 -11.35 -27.85
C VAL A 146 13.85 -12.77 -27.66
N VAL A 147 12.70 -12.96 -26.99
CA VAL A 147 12.07 -14.29 -26.84
C VAL A 147 11.79 -14.93 -28.21
N ILE A 148 11.31 -14.15 -29.17
CA ILE A 148 11.03 -14.65 -30.52
C ILE A 148 12.32 -15.04 -31.26
N ALA A 149 13.34 -14.19 -31.20
CA ALA A 149 14.62 -14.40 -31.90
C ALA A 149 15.44 -15.55 -31.31
N MET A 150 15.41 -15.71 -29.98
CA MET A 150 16.21 -16.69 -29.24
C MET A 150 15.47 -18.01 -29.04
N GLY A 151 14.20 -17.96 -28.64
CA GLY A 151 13.45 -19.14 -28.24
C GLY A 151 14.04 -19.76 -26.99
N ASP A 152 14.82 -20.82 -27.15
CA ASP A 152 15.58 -21.41 -26.04
C ASP A 152 16.81 -20.57 -25.70
N ARG A 153 17.08 -20.35 -24.41
CA ARG A 153 18.26 -19.59 -23.93
C ARG A 153 19.59 -20.20 -24.39
N ALA A 154 19.63 -21.50 -24.70
CA ALA A 154 20.80 -22.15 -25.29
C ALA A 154 21.18 -21.55 -26.65
N ASN A 155 20.22 -20.94 -27.35
CA ASN A 155 20.46 -20.27 -28.63
C ASN A 155 20.97 -18.83 -28.47
N ALA A 156 21.11 -18.30 -27.25
CA ALA A 156 21.54 -16.91 -27.03
C ALA A 156 22.88 -16.57 -27.73
N ALA A 157 23.78 -17.55 -27.83
CA ALA A 157 25.08 -17.38 -28.49
C ALA A 157 24.98 -17.22 -30.02
N THR A 158 23.96 -17.81 -30.66
CA THR A 158 23.79 -17.84 -32.13
C THR A 158 22.65 -16.95 -32.62
N ALA A 159 21.76 -16.50 -31.74
CA ALA A 159 20.66 -15.62 -32.06
C ALA A 159 21.14 -14.21 -32.46
N ASP A 160 20.46 -13.64 -33.46
CA ASP A 160 20.68 -12.27 -33.91
C ASP A 160 19.77 -11.30 -33.14
N PHE A 161 20.40 -10.36 -32.42
CA PHE A 161 19.73 -9.31 -31.65
C PHE A 161 19.87 -7.92 -32.29
N THR A 162 20.41 -7.85 -33.51
CA THR A 162 20.63 -6.59 -34.23
C THR A 162 19.32 -5.84 -34.42
N GLY A 163 19.28 -4.58 -33.96
CA GLY A 163 18.07 -3.74 -34.02
C GLY A 163 17.05 -4.02 -32.92
N ILE A 164 17.31 -4.96 -32.00
CA ILE A 164 16.51 -5.23 -30.81
C ILE A 164 17.23 -4.72 -29.56
N LEU A 165 18.52 -5.04 -29.41
CA LEU A 165 19.36 -4.65 -28.28
C LEU A 165 20.64 -3.94 -28.77
N ASP A 166 21.22 -3.10 -27.91
CA ASP A 166 22.60 -2.63 -28.10
C ASP A 166 23.62 -3.73 -27.78
N GLU A 167 24.84 -3.60 -28.31
CA GLU A 167 25.87 -4.63 -28.19
C GLU A 167 26.26 -4.92 -26.73
N SER A 168 26.20 -3.92 -25.84
CA SER A 168 26.55 -4.11 -24.43
C SER A 168 25.49 -4.93 -23.69
N THR A 169 24.22 -4.67 -23.94
CA THR A 169 23.10 -5.44 -23.38
C THR A 169 23.04 -6.86 -23.97
N ALA A 170 23.32 -7.00 -25.27
CA ALA A 170 23.38 -8.32 -25.93
C ALA A 170 24.52 -9.19 -25.36
N ALA A 171 25.69 -8.62 -25.09
CA ALA A 171 26.81 -9.33 -24.46
C ALA A 171 26.47 -9.78 -23.03
N LEU A 172 25.80 -8.91 -22.25
CA LEU A 172 25.34 -9.24 -20.90
C LEU A 172 24.30 -10.38 -20.92
N LEU A 173 23.34 -10.31 -21.85
CA LEU A 173 22.32 -11.34 -22.03
C LEU A 173 22.95 -12.70 -22.37
N ARG A 174 23.91 -12.73 -23.30
CA ARG A 174 24.64 -13.96 -23.66
C ARG A 174 25.39 -14.56 -22.48
N SER A 175 26.04 -13.71 -21.68
CA SER A 175 26.74 -14.16 -20.47
C SER A 175 25.80 -14.72 -19.41
N ALA A 176 24.64 -14.09 -19.23
CA ALA A 176 23.61 -14.53 -18.29
C ALA A 176 22.95 -15.83 -18.73
N ALA A 177 22.73 -16.04 -20.02
CA ALA A 177 22.13 -17.27 -20.55
C ALA A 177 22.95 -18.53 -20.21
N VAL A 178 24.28 -18.43 -20.22
CA VAL A 178 25.19 -19.55 -19.87
C VAL A 178 25.11 -19.91 -18.38
N ASN A 179 24.88 -18.93 -17.51
CA ASN A 179 24.86 -19.11 -16.05
C ASN A 179 23.44 -19.07 -15.47
N SER A 180 22.42 -19.19 -16.33
CA SER A 180 21.03 -19.01 -15.92
C SER A 180 20.56 -20.14 -15.02
N MET A 181 19.82 -19.77 -13.97
CA MET A 181 19.21 -20.70 -13.01
C MET A 181 17.82 -21.20 -13.45
N GLY A 182 17.38 -20.86 -14.66
CA GLY A 182 16.07 -21.25 -15.18
C GLY A 182 15.98 -22.72 -15.62
N THR A 183 14.75 -23.20 -15.77
CA THR A 183 14.45 -24.59 -16.16
C THR A 183 14.43 -24.76 -17.68
N GLU A 184 14.64 -25.97 -18.16
CA GLU A 184 14.42 -26.30 -19.58
C GLU A 184 12.94 -26.16 -19.95
N LEU A 185 12.63 -25.67 -21.15
CA LEU A 185 11.26 -25.62 -21.69
C LEU A 185 11.09 -26.64 -22.81
N GLY A 186 9.90 -27.23 -22.90
CA GLY A 186 9.55 -28.05 -24.06
C GLY A 186 9.36 -27.17 -25.31
N GLU A 187 9.63 -27.73 -26.50
CA GLU A 187 9.46 -27.01 -27.77
C GLU A 187 8.04 -26.45 -27.97
N THR A 188 7.02 -27.17 -27.47
CA THR A 188 5.61 -26.75 -27.52
C THR A 188 5.35 -25.53 -26.65
N ASP A 189 6.00 -25.45 -25.48
CA ASP A 189 5.86 -24.34 -24.54
C ASP A 189 6.57 -23.10 -25.09
N VAL A 190 7.77 -23.28 -25.67
CA VAL A 190 8.53 -22.22 -26.34
C VAL A 190 7.70 -21.59 -27.47
N GLU A 191 7.07 -22.39 -28.34
CA GLU A 191 6.24 -21.83 -29.42
C GLU A 191 4.95 -21.18 -28.91
N THR A 192 4.38 -21.67 -27.81
CA THR A 192 3.23 -21.03 -27.15
C THR A 192 3.60 -19.64 -26.63
N ILE A 193 4.74 -19.53 -25.93
CA ILE A 193 5.24 -18.26 -25.41
C ILE A 193 5.60 -17.31 -26.56
N LYS A 194 6.27 -17.78 -27.61
CA LYS A 194 6.53 -16.98 -28.81
C LYS A 194 5.24 -16.50 -29.47
N GLY A 195 4.18 -17.31 -29.47
CA GLY A 195 2.85 -16.93 -29.94
C GLY A 195 2.32 -15.70 -29.20
N LEU A 196 2.41 -15.70 -27.87
CA LEU A 196 2.03 -14.55 -27.04
C LEU A 196 2.91 -13.31 -27.33
N CYS A 197 4.23 -13.49 -27.45
CA CYS A 197 5.16 -12.42 -27.82
C CYS A 197 4.84 -11.80 -29.19
N ARG A 198 4.47 -12.61 -30.19
CA ARG A 198 4.07 -12.12 -31.53
C ARG A 198 2.79 -11.27 -31.43
N GLN A 199 1.82 -11.67 -30.60
CA GLN A 199 0.61 -10.90 -30.36
C GLN A 199 0.90 -9.54 -29.71
N ILE A 200 1.79 -9.50 -28.72
CA ILE A 200 2.23 -8.25 -28.07
C ILE A 200 2.84 -7.28 -29.11
N LEU A 201 3.72 -7.77 -29.99
CA LEU A 201 4.33 -6.94 -31.03
C LEU A 201 3.31 -6.43 -32.06
N ASP A 202 2.37 -7.27 -32.49
CA ASP A 202 1.33 -6.89 -33.44
C ASP A 202 0.38 -5.83 -32.85
N LEU A 203 -0.09 -6.02 -31.61
CA LEU A 203 -0.93 -5.05 -30.92
C LEU A 203 -0.19 -3.73 -30.69
N THR A 204 1.09 -3.78 -30.31
CA THR A 204 1.92 -2.58 -30.15
C THR A 204 2.09 -1.82 -31.48
N LYS A 205 2.35 -2.55 -32.57
CA LYS A 205 2.48 -1.96 -33.91
C LYS A 205 1.19 -1.31 -34.38
N ARG A 206 0.04 -1.96 -34.19
CA ARG A 206 -1.29 -1.42 -34.51
C ARG A 206 -1.59 -0.16 -33.71
N THR A 207 -1.27 -0.15 -32.41
CA THR A 207 -1.44 1.02 -31.53
C THR A 207 -0.58 2.20 -31.98
N ARG A 208 0.70 1.96 -32.31
CA ARG A 208 1.62 3.01 -32.81
C ARG A 208 1.20 3.55 -34.18
N ALA A 209 0.75 2.69 -35.09
CA ALA A 209 0.27 3.11 -36.42
C ALA A 209 -0.99 3.97 -36.31
N HIS A 210 -1.91 3.61 -35.40
CA HIS A 210 -3.09 4.41 -35.11
C HIS A 210 -2.72 5.79 -34.53
N ALA A 211 -1.75 5.84 -33.60
CA ALA A 211 -1.25 7.10 -33.04
C ALA A 211 -0.56 8.00 -34.09
N ALA A 212 0.25 7.42 -34.97
CA ALA A 212 0.98 8.16 -36.02
C ALA A 212 0.06 8.71 -37.13
N ALA A 213 -0.99 7.98 -37.50
CA ALA A 213 -2.00 8.44 -38.47
C ALA A 213 -2.81 9.66 -37.96
N HIS A 214 -2.82 9.89 -36.64
CA HIS A 214 -3.46 11.06 -36.03
C HIS A 214 -2.54 12.29 -35.94
N ALA A 215 -1.22 12.11 -35.83
CA ALA A 215 -0.26 13.21 -35.85
C ALA A 215 -0.17 13.92 -37.22
N THR A 216 -0.52 13.23 -38.31
CA THR A 216 -0.52 13.78 -39.68
C THR A 216 -1.85 14.43 -40.10
N ALA A 217 -2.96 14.14 -39.41
CA ALA A 217 -4.29 14.68 -39.71
C ALA A 217 -4.58 16.05 -39.06
N ALA A 218 -3.73 16.50 -38.12
CA ALA A 218 -3.77 17.83 -37.54
C ALA A 218 -2.56 18.66 -38.04
N THR A 219 -2.73 19.43 -39.11
CA THR A 219 -1.72 20.36 -39.66
C THR A 219 -2.07 21.81 -39.27
N PRO A 220 -1.20 22.85 -39.46
CA PRO A 220 0.24 23.03 -39.25
C PRO A 220 0.56 24.23 -38.29
N HIS A 221 1.83 24.37 -37.87
CA HIS A 221 2.51 25.58 -37.35
C HIS A 221 1.95 26.32 -36.10
N GLN A 222 2.69 26.28 -34.98
CA GLN A 222 3.29 27.46 -34.31
C GLN A 222 4.21 27.04 -33.13
N PRO A 223 5.19 27.89 -32.73
CA PRO A 223 6.41 27.45 -32.06
C PRO A 223 6.24 27.21 -30.55
N GLN A 224 7.04 26.27 -30.05
CA GLN A 224 7.08 25.80 -28.67
C GLN A 224 7.53 26.91 -27.70
N THR A 225 6.76 27.12 -26.63
CA THR A 225 7.15 27.92 -25.47
C THR A 225 7.38 27.00 -24.26
N GLU A 226 8.29 27.41 -23.38
CA GLU A 226 8.89 26.72 -22.23
C GLU A 226 7.93 26.10 -21.19
N THR A 227 6.61 26.27 -21.36
CA THR A 227 5.54 25.69 -20.53
C THR A 227 5.37 24.18 -20.72
N GLU A 228 5.79 23.61 -21.85
CA GLU A 228 5.73 22.15 -22.08
C GLU A 228 6.68 21.37 -21.18
N THR A 229 7.79 21.98 -20.74
CA THR A 229 8.77 21.34 -19.84
C THR A 229 8.25 21.18 -18.42
N GLU A 230 7.54 22.18 -17.88
CA GLU A 230 6.93 22.07 -16.55
C GLU A 230 5.73 21.12 -16.55
N ALA A 231 4.94 21.13 -17.63
CA ALA A 231 3.85 20.17 -17.82
C ALA A 231 4.39 18.75 -18.00
N ALA A 232 5.47 18.55 -18.77
CA ALA A 232 6.09 17.24 -18.97
C ALA A 232 6.79 16.74 -17.71
N VAL A 233 7.41 17.60 -16.90
CA VAL A 233 7.98 17.23 -15.59
C VAL A 233 6.87 16.92 -14.59
N SER A 234 5.78 17.70 -14.57
CA SER A 234 4.61 17.41 -13.73
C SER A 234 3.89 16.13 -14.17
N LEU A 235 3.78 15.88 -15.48
CA LEU A 235 3.20 14.66 -16.05
C LEU A 235 4.14 13.47 -15.89
N ALA A 236 5.46 13.65 -15.90
CA ALA A 236 6.44 12.60 -15.62
C ALA A 236 6.49 12.25 -14.12
N ILE A 237 6.40 13.24 -13.23
CA ILE A 237 6.24 13.02 -11.78
C ILE A 237 4.90 12.32 -11.51
N THR A 238 3.81 12.76 -12.17
CA THR A 238 2.49 12.12 -12.07
C THR A 238 2.50 10.72 -12.69
N ALA A 239 3.18 10.50 -13.81
CA ALA A 239 3.35 9.20 -14.46
C ALA A 239 4.19 8.24 -13.61
N THR A 240 5.24 8.73 -12.95
CA THR A 240 6.07 7.94 -12.00
C THR A 240 5.28 7.59 -10.74
N ILE A 241 4.32 8.42 -10.33
CA ILE A 241 3.39 8.14 -9.21
C ILE A 241 2.23 7.22 -9.64
N THR A 242 1.90 7.16 -10.94
CA THR A 242 0.74 6.39 -11.47
C THR A 242 1.10 5.09 -12.20
N SER A 243 2.37 4.84 -12.53
CA SER A 243 2.81 3.57 -13.08
C SER A 243 3.11 2.58 -11.94
N SER A 244 2.06 1.88 -11.51
CA SER A 244 2.08 0.84 -10.47
C SER A 244 2.38 1.36 -9.06
N GLY A 245 1.46 1.14 -8.12
CA GLY A 245 1.72 1.48 -6.71
C GLY A 245 2.89 0.64 -6.19
N MET A 246 4.04 1.30 -5.96
CA MET A 246 5.30 0.71 -5.45
C MET A 246 5.05 -0.24 -4.26
N LEU A 247 4.07 0.07 -3.41
CA LEU A 247 3.71 -0.73 -2.24
C LEU A 247 3.02 -2.06 -2.59
N CYS A 248 2.13 -2.07 -3.57
CA CYS A 248 1.50 -3.32 -4.02
C CYS A 248 2.49 -4.21 -4.78
N GLU A 249 3.42 -3.63 -5.55
CA GLU A 249 4.47 -4.40 -6.23
C GLU A 249 5.44 -5.07 -5.26
N ILE A 250 5.86 -4.36 -4.20
CA ILE A 250 6.69 -4.90 -3.12
C ILE A 250 6.01 -6.11 -2.47
N SER A 251 4.71 -6.01 -2.19
CA SER A 251 3.99 -7.11 -1.56
C SER A 251 3.72 -8.25 -2.55
N ALA A 252 3.46 -7.96 -3.83
CA ALA A 252 2.97 -8.96 -4.80
C ALA A 252 3.96 -10.09 -5.10
N THR A 253 5.23 -9.85 -4.80
CA THR A 253 6.34 -10.78 -5.05
C THR A 253 6.91 -11.39 -3.76
N SER A 254 6.37 -11.01 -2.59
CA SER A 254 7.01 -11.24 -1.29
C SER A 254 6.08 -11.91 -0.29
N ASN A 255 6.63 -12.76 0.58
CA ASN A 255 5.87 -13.28 1.72
C ASN A 255 5.68 -12.19 2.79
N PHE A 256 4.76 -12.43 3.74
CA PHE A 256 4.43 -11.49 4.81
C PHE A 256 5.66 -10.96 5.57
N VAL A 257 6.61 -11.83 5.92
CA VAL A 257 7.80 -11.45 6.70
C VAL A 257 8.67 -10.48 5.91
N VAL A 258 8.88 -10.72 4.62
CA VAL A 258 9.65 -9.82 3.75
C VAL A 258 8.94 -8.48 3.61
N THR A 259 7.64 -8.46 3.34
CA THR A 259 6.84 -7.23 3.26
C THR A 259 6.93 -6.42 4.56
N TRP A 260 6.80 -7.09 5.71
CA TRP A 260 6.90 -6.44 7.01
C TRP A 260 8.29 -5.86 7.28
N LEU A 261 9.36 -6.58 6.95
CA LEU A 261 10.73 -6.10 7.08
C LEU A 261 10.99 -4.88 6.19
N VAL A 262 10.54 -4.92 4.93
CA VAL A 262 10.68 -3.79 4.00
C VAL A 262 9.94 -2.56 4.52
N LEU A 263 8.68 -2.72 4.93
CA LEU A 263 7.90 -1.61 5.51
C LEU A 263 8.53 -1.06 6.79
N THR A 264 9.13 -1.92 7.62
CA THR A 264 9.85 -1.51 8.82
C THR A 264 11.08 -0.67 8.47
N ILE A 265 11.87 -1.08 7.48
CA ILE A 265 13.05 -0.31 7.02
C ILE A 265 12.61 1.04 6.45
N LEU A 266 11.58 1.06 5.60
CA LEU A 266 11.02 2.30 5.04
C LEU A 266 10.49 3.21 6.15
N GLY A 267 9.78 2.65 7.13
CA GLY A 267 9.27 3.38 8.30
C GLY A 267 10.39 3.99 9.14
N VAL A 268 11.49 3.24 9.39
CA VAL A 268 12.68 3.76 10.07
C VAL A 268 13.27 4.93 9.31
N VAL A 269 13.53 4.79 8.01
CA VAL A 269 14.09 5.87 7.18
C VAL A 269 13.20 7.10 7.18
N ALA A 270 11.90 6.93 6.91
CA ALA A 270 10.93 8.01 6.90
C ALA A 270 10.89 8.73 8.26
N GLN A 271 10.92 7.98 9.36
CA GLN A 271 10.81 8.54 10.69
C GLN A 271 12.07 9.31 11.11
N PHE A 272 13.26 8.84 10.75
CA PHE A 272 14.49 9.60 10.95
C PHE A 272 14.52 10.89 10.13
N VAL A 273 13.93 10.90 8.92
CA VAL A 273 13.79 12.12 8.12
C VAL A 273 12.79 13.08 8.77
N LEU A 274 11.57 12.61 9.04
CA LEU A 274 10.47 13.41 9.59
C LEU A 274 10.81 14.00 10.95
N SER A 275 11.42 13.22 11.85
CA SER A 275 11.80 13.68 13.21
C SER A 275 13.18 14.34 13.26
N GLY A 276 14.15 13.86 12.46
CA GLY A 276 15.52 14.34 12.49
C GLY A 276 15.68 15.76 11.96
N ILE A 277 14.95 16.14 10.90
CA ILE A 277 14.95 17.51 10.36
C ILE A 277 14.49 18.53 11.42
N PRO A 278 13.28 18.44 12.01
CA PRO A 278 12.85 19.38 13.04
C PRO A 278 13.70 19.28 14.31
N PHE A 279 14.20 18.09 14.68
CA PHE A 279 15.13 17.97 15.80
C PHE A 279 16.42 18.78 15.54
N TRP A 280 17.02 18.66 14.37
CA TRP A 280 18.22 19.42 14.02
C TRP A 280 17.97 20.93 14.03
N LEU A 281 16.87 21.38 13.42
CA LEU A 281 16.51 22.81 13.34
C LEU A 281 16.14 23.42 14.70
N LEU A 282 15.43 22.68 15.55
CA LEU A 282 14.80 23.24 16.75
C LEU A 282 15.56 22.91 18.06
N TYR A 283 16.30 21.81 18.10
CA TYR A 283 17.00 21.31 19.28
C TYR A 283 18.53 21.38 19.14
N VAL A 284 19.10 21.00 17.99
CA VAL A 284 20.56 21.03 17.79
C VAL A 284 21.06 22.45 17.48
N ARG A 285 20.29 23.23 16.71
CA ARG A 285 20.61 24.62 16.36
C ARG A 285 19.55 25.61 16.88
N PRO A 286 19.30 25.67 18.19
CA PRO A 286 18.30 26.56 18.73
C PRO A 286 18.69 28.02 18.45
N SER A 287 17.69 28.83 18.09
CA SER A 287 17.84 30.27 17.92
C SER A 287 16.79 30.97 18.77
N TYR A 288 17.01 32.25 19.10
CA TYR A 288 15.97 33.03 19.78
C TYR A 288 14.68 33.11 18.94
N ALA A 289 14.81 33.22 17.62
CA ALA A 289 13.68 33.33 16.70
C ALA A 289 12.77 32.09 16.72
N THR A 290 13.34 30.90 16.91
CA THR A 290 12.58 29.65 17.05
C THR A 290 12.16 29.41 18.50
N TRP A 291 13.07 29.61 19.47
CA TRP A 291 12.82 29.30 20.89
C TRP A 291 11.66 30.08 21.51
N ARG A 292 11.43 31.33 21.07
CA ARG A 292 10.30 32.12 21.54
C ARG A 292 8.93 31.46 21.30
N TRP A 293 8.89 30.50 20.37
CA TRP A 293 7.72 29.67 20.05
C TRP A 293 7.70 28.30 20.74
N LYS A 294 8.66 27.99 21.62
CA LYS A 294 8.67 26.73 22.37
C LYS A 294 7.78 26.80 23.61
N THR A 295 6.77 25.93 23.73
CA THR A 295 5.83 25.92 24.87
C THR A 295 6.51 25.70 26.21
N ASN A 296 7.38 24.69 26.31
CA ASN A 296 8.28 24.54 27.46
C ASN A 296 9.63 25.13 27.10
N GLY A 297 10.08 26.18 27.80
CA GLY A 297 11.35 26.84 27.48
C GLY A 297 12.59 25.96 27.67
N LYS A 298 12.48 24.82 28.37
CA LYS A 298 13.58 23.88 28.63
C LYS A 298 13.71 22.86 27.49
N TYR A 299 14.91 22.29 27.37
CA TYR A 299 15.23 21.22 26.42
C TYR A 299 15.47 19.89 27.16
N PRO A 300 15.03 18.74 26.60
CA PRO A 300 15.34 17.43 27.14
C PRO A 300 16.83 17.11 26.98
N SER A 301 17.39 16.32 27.88
CA SER A 301 18.78 15.86 27.80
C SER A 301 18.99 14.92 26.61
N ALA A 302 20.24 14.76 26.15
CA ALA A 302 20.58 13.79 25.11
C ALA A 302 20.18 12.34 25.50
N TRP A 303 20.17 12.02 26.80
CA TRP A 303 19.75 10.71 27.29
C TRP A 303 18.25 10.47 27.09
N HIS A 304 17.41 11.47 27.40
CA HIS A 304 15.96 11.36 27.16
C HIS A 304 15.67 11.21 25.66
N VAL A 305 16.30 12.02 24.81
CA VAL A 305 16.14 11.90 23.35
C VAL A 305 16.59 10.53 22.84
N ARG A 306 17.69 9.99 23.38
CA ARG A 306 18.14 8.63 23.06
C ARG A 306 17.10 7.58 23.43
N ASN A 307 16.45 7.70 24.58
CA ASN A 307 15.41 6.76 25.00
C ASN A 307 14.17 6.86 24.11
N GLU A 308 13.75 8.07 23.75
CA GLU A 308 12.68 8.29 22.76
C GLU A 308 13.01 7.61 21.43
N ILE A 309 14.24 7.74 20.91
CA ILE A 309 14.67 7.07 19.67
C ILE A 309 14.64 5.54 19.81
N VAL A 310 15.11 5.00 20.93
CA VAL A 310 15.09 3.54 21.16
C VAL A 310 13.66 3.00 21.23
N GLU A 311 12.76 3.69 21.90
CA GLU A 311 11.36 3.30 21.99
C GLU A 311 10.66 3.43 20.63
N MET A 312 10.86 4.55 19.93
CA MET A 312 10.40 4.74 18.55
C MET A 312 10.84 3.59 17.63
N LEU A 313 12.12 3.16 17.72
CA LEU A 313 12.63 2.04 16.94
C LEU A 313 11.96 0.71 17.27
N ARG A 314 11.73 0.41 18.56
CA ARG A 314 11.00 -0.81 18.97
C ARG A 314 9.56 -0.79 18.50
N SER A 315 8.95 0.38 18.57
CA SER A 315 7.57 0.65 18.20
C SER A 315 7.29 0.56 16.72
N LEU A 316 8.24 0.94 15.88
CA LEU A 316 8.12 0.83 14.43
C LEU A 316 7.84 -0.60 13.98
N TRP A 317 8.48 -1.61 14.60
CA TRP A 317 8.20 -3.01 14.29
C TRP A 317 6.73 -3.38 14.51
N ALA A 318 6.12 -2.93 15.62
CA ALA A 318 4.71 -3.19 15.90
C ALA A 318 3.78 -2.38 14.98
N ALA A 319 4.11 -1.11 14.72
CA ALA A 319 3.31 -0.21 13.90
C ALA A 319 3.23 -0.66 12.42
N THR A 320 4.32 -1.18 11.86
CA THR A 320 4.37 -1.63 10.46
C THR A 320 3.75 -3.01 10.24
N MET A 321 3.39 -3.73 11.31
CA MET A 321 2.74 -5.03 11.21
C MET A 321 1.33 -4.92 10.61
N CYS A 322 0.55 -3.93 11.03
CA CYS A 322 -0.80 -3.68 10.51
C CYS A 322 -0.85 -3.44 8.98
N PRO A 323 -0.08 -2.48 8.41
CA PRO A 323 -0.06 -2.28 6.97
C PRO A 323 0.56 -3.47 6.21
N ALA A 324 1.53 -4.19 6.79
CA ALA A 324 2.06 -5.42 6.18
C ALA A 324 1.00 -6.52 6.10
N LEU A 325 0.23 -6.71 7.17
CA LEU A 325 -0.89 -7.65 7.22
C LEU A 325 -1.97 -7.27 6.21
N ALA A 326 -2.34 -5.99 6.11
CA ALA A 326 -3.34 -5.54 5.13
C ALA A 326 -2.95 -5.88 3.69
N LEU A 327 -1.70 -5.60 3.30
CA LEU A 327 -1.20 -5.90 1.96
C LEU A 327 -1.18 -7.41 1.72
N TRP A 328 -0.61 -8.19 2.65
CA TRP A 328 -0.53 -9.64 2.54
C TRP A 328 -1.93 -10.28 2.47
N MET A 329 -2.86 -9.87 3.34
CA MET A 329 -4.22 -10.40 3.36
C MET A 329 -4.99 -10.09 2.08
N SER A 330 -4.83 -8.88 1.54
CA SER A 330 -5.53 -8.48 0.31
C SER A 330 -5.05 -9.27 -0.91
N GLN A 331 -3.78 -9.67 -0.93
CA GLN A 331 -3.22 -10.52 -1.99
C GLN A 331 -3.73 -11.96 -1.94
N HIS A 332 -4.17 -12.41 -0.77
CA HIS A 332 -4.79 -13.72 -0.59
C HIS A 332 -6.32 -13.65 -0.68
N GLY A 333 -6.88 -12.55 -1.19
CA GLY A 333 -8.32 -12.36 -1.36
C GLY A 333 -9.10 -12.16 -0.06
N MET A 334 -8.40 -11.93 1.07
CA MET A 334 -9.03 -11.70 2.38
C MET A 334 -9.29 -10.20 2.65
N GLY A 335 -8.81 -9.33 1.78
CA GLY A 335 -8.95 -7.88 1.90
C GLY A 335 -9.28 -7.23 0.56
N GLN A 336 -9.72 -5.99 0.63
CA GLN A 336 -10.19 -5.16 -0.48
C GLN A 336 -9.20 -4.01 -0.77
N ALA A 337 -7.95 -4.12 -0.30
CA ALA A 337 -6.92 -3.16 -0.62
C ALA A 337 -6.62 -3.15 -2.13
N TYR A 338 -6.46 -1.96 -2.69
CA TYR A 338 -6.00 -1.77 -4.07
C TYR A 338 -4.94 -0.67 -4.15
N CYS A 339 -4.18 -0.63 -5.23
CA CYS A 339 -3.23 0.43 -5.52
C CYS A 339 -3.51 1.08 -6.87
N GLY A 340 -2.99 2.29 -7.07
CA GLY A 340 -3.16 3.08 -8.28
C GLY A 340 -4.57 3.67 -8.45
N VAL A 341 -4.72 4.52 -9.46
CA VAL A 341 -6.00 5.15 -9.82
C VAL A 341 -6.48 4.51 -11.12
N SER A 342 -7.35 3.51 -11.04
CA SER A 342 -7.89 2.84 -12.24
C SER A 342 -9.35 3.22 -12.50
N PRO A 343 -9.67 3.82 -13.67
CA PRO A 343 -11.05 4.01 -14.12
C PRO A 343 -11.83 2.70 -14.26
N ALA A 344 -11.14 1.57 -14.41
CA ALA A 344 -11.76 0.25 -14.59
C ALA A 344 -12.33 -0.36 -13.29
N SER A 345 -12.00 0.22 -12.13
CA SER A 345 -12.56 -0.21 -10.83
C SER A 345 -13.97 0.34 -10.55
N GLY A 346 -14.46 1.28 -11.38
CA GLY A 346 -15.71 2.02 -11.10
C GLY A 346 -15.60 3.02 -9.94
N LEU A 347 -14.46 3.05 -9.24
CA LEU A 347 -14.20 3.95 -8.11
C LEU A 347 -13.69 5.29 -8.65
N THR A 348 -14.61 6.23 -8.77
CA THR A 348 -14.35 7.58 -9.33
C THR A 348 -13.40 8.39 -8.44
N VAL A 349 -12.85 9.50 -8.96
CA VAL A 349 -12.14 10.51 -8.13
C VAL A 349 -12.99 10.93 -6.93
N GLY A 350 -14.32 10.95 -7.07
CA GLY A 350 -15.26 11.20 -5.97
C GLY A 350 -15.18 10.15 -4.87
N TYR A 351 -15.04 8.87 -5.20
CA TYR A 351 -14.85 7.80 -4.21
C TYR A 351 -13.54 7.98 -3.44
N LEU A 352 -12.43 8.26 -4.14
CA LEU A 352 -11.14 8.54 -3.49
C LEU A 352 -11.24 9.76 -2.57
N ALA A 353 -11.92 10.82 -2.98
CA ALA A 353 -12.11 12.00 -2.14
C ALA A 353 -12.92 11.69 -0.87
N VAL A 354 -14.06 10.98 -1.01
CA VAL A 354 -14.92 10.61 0.12
C VAL A 354 -14.19 9.67 1.07
N THR A 355 -13.52 8.64 0.55
CA THR A 355 -12.76 7.69 1.38
C THR A 355 -11.56 8.36 2.05
N THR A 356 -10.89 9.31 1.41
CA THR A 356 -9.81 10.08 2.05
C THR A 356 -10.33 10.85 3.26
N VAL A 357 -11.44 11.59 3.10
CA VAL A 357 -12.04 12.34 4.22
C VAL A 357 -12.51 11.39 5.33
N ALA A 358 -13.15 10.29 4.97
CA ALA A 358 -13.63 9.30 5.92
C ALA A 358 -12.47 8.68 6.72
N VAL A 359 -11.39 8.26 6.06
CA VAL A 359 -10.21 7.70 6.72
C VAL A 359 -9.58 8.73 7.66
N VAL A 360 -9.39 9.99 7.23
CA VAL A 360 -8.84 11.04 8.10
C VAL A 360 -9.69 11.23 9.37
N VAL A 361 -11.01 11.42 9.21
CA VAL A 361 -11.90 11.73 10.32
C VAL A 361 -12.05 10.53 11.27
N ILE A 362 -12.21 9.33 10.73
CA ILE A 362 -12.39 8.11 11.54
C ILE A 362 -11.08 7.76 12.25
N SER A 363 -9.93 7.84 11.57
CA SER A 363 -8.63 7.58 12.20
C SER A 363 -8.30 8.61 13.28
N ASP A 364 -8.62 9.89 13.07
CA ASP A 364 -8.40 10.93 14.08
C ASP A 364 -9.26 10.71 15.33
N TYR A 365 -10.53 10.34 15.13
CA TYR A 365 -11.41 9.95 16.24
C TYR A 365 -10.92 8.69 16.94
N TYR A 366 -10.46 7.68 16.19
CA TYR A 366 -9.91 6.44 16.73
C TYR A 366 -8.67 6.71 17.60
N GLU A 367 -7.73 7.51 17.10
CA GLU A 367 -6.54 7.94 17.85
C GLU A 367 -6.93 8.67 19.13
N PHE A 368 -7.85 9.64 19.04
CA PHE A 368 -8.40 10.31 20.20
C PHE A 368 -8.99 9.32 21.22
N LEU A 369 -9.85 8.41 20.76
CA LEU A 369 -10.59 7.51 21.62
C LEU A 369 -9.67 6.50 22.29
N TYR A 370 -8.74 5.91 21.54
CA TYR A 370 -7.74 4.99 22.09
C TYR A 370 -6.90 5.68 23.16
N HIS A 371 -6.45 6.90 22.88
CA HIS A 371 -5.65 7.70 23.79
C HIS A 371 -6.42 8.08 25.06
N TRP A 372 -7.66 8.55 24.92
CA TRP A 372 -8.56 8.85 26.02
C TRP A 372 -8.81 7.62 26.90
N CYS A 373 -9.04 6.46 26.28
CA CYS A 373 -9.18 5.17 26.97
C CYS A 373 -7.90 4.81 27.75
N GLY A 374 -6.73 5.11 27.19
CA GLY A 374 -5.42 4.98 27.82
C GLY A 374 -5.32 5.66 29.19
N HIS A 375 -5.99 6.80 29.36
CA HIS A 375 -6.05 7.50 30.64
C HIS A 375 -7.17 7.05 31.56
N ARG A 376 -8.20 6.37 31.02
CA ARG A 376 -9.41 6.01 31.77
C ARG A 376 -9.35 4.60 32.35
N PHE A 377 -8.82 3.64 31.59
CA PHE A 377 -8.82 2.24 31.96
C PHE A 377 -7.47 1.81 32.54
N SER A 378 -7.49 1.13 33.68
CA SER A 378 -6.27 0.72 34.39
C SER A 378 -5.33 -0.16 33.56
N ALA A 379 -5.89 -1.06 32.76
CA ALA A 379 -5.11 -1.96 31.90
C ALA A 379 -4.36 -1.16 30.81
N MET A 380 -5.05 -0.27 30.10
CA MET A 380 -4.43 0.57 29.08
C MET A 380 -3.44 1.56 29.68
N TRP A 381 -3.77 2.19 30.81
CA TRP A 381 -2.84 3.07 31.54
C TRP A 381 -1.55 2.37 31.95
N SER A 382 -1.60 1.06 32.25
CA SER A 382 -0.41 0.30 32.64
C SER A 382 0.63 0.21 31.52
N VAL A 383 0.18 0.31 30.27
CA VAL A 383 0.99 0.35 29.06
C VAL A 383 1.31 1.80 28.70
N HIS A 384 0.27 2.63 28.52
CA HIS A 384 0.37 4.00 28.04
C HIS A 384 1.19 4.96 28.92
N LYS A 385 1.28 4.70 30.23
CA LYS A 385 2.04 5.57 31.16
C LYS A 385 3.54 5.71 30.83
N SER A 386 4.15 4.78 30.08
CA SER A 386 5.56 4.88 29.71
C SER A 386 5.80 6.02 28.71
N HIS A 387 4.85 6.26 27.80
CA HIS A 387 4.87 7.41 26.90
C HIS A 387 4.90 8.75 27.65
N HIS A 388 4.24 8.82 28.80
CA HIS A 388 4.20 10.01 29.67
C HIS A 388 5.47 10.25 30.49
N ILE A 389 6.47 9.36 30.44
CA ILE A 389 7.79 9.62 31.04
C ILE A 389 8.43 10.86 30.39
N TYR A 390 8.04 11.19 29.15
CA TYR A 390 8.51 12.32 28.39
C TYR A 390 7.64 13.58 28.57
N ALA A 391 7.60 14.15 29.78
CA ALA A 391 6.85 15.39 30.05
C ALA A 391 7.24 16.61 29.16
N ASN A 392 8.40 16.55 28.49
CA ASN A 392 8.83 17.52 27.48
C ASN A 392 9.46 16.77 26.29
N PRO A 393 8.63 16.22 25.39
CA PRO A 393 9.10 15.31 24.35
C PRO A 393 9.96 16.03 23.31
N SER A 394 10.77 15.26 22.58
CA SER A 394 11.33 15.69 21.29
C SER A 394 10.49 15.15 20.12
N PRO A 395 10.74 15.61 18.88
CA PRO A 395 10.05 15.10 17.69
C PRO A 395 10.08 13.57 17.56
N PHE A 396 11.14 12.90 18.06
CA PHE A 396 11.26 11.44 18.03
C PHE A 396 10.23 10.71 18.90
N ALA A 397 9.56 11.40 19.83
CA ALA A 397 8.57 10.80 20.72
C ALA A 397 7.23 10.48 20.05
N VAL A 398 6.99 10.92 18.81
CA VAL A 398 5.68 10.77 18.13
C VAL A 398 5.14 9.33 18.09
N ILE A 399 6.04 8.34 18.05
CA ILE A 399 5.70 6.92 18.13
C ILE A 399 6.54 6.19 19.19
N ALA A 400 7.05 6.91 20.18
CA ALA A 400 7.73 6.33 21.33
C ALA A 400 6.69 5.87 22.36
N ASP A 401 5.89 4.88 22.00
CA ASP A 401 4.98 4.17 22.90
C ASP A 401 5.49 2.73 23.12
N GLU A 402 4.73 1.91 23.83
CA GLU A 402 4.97 0.47 23.89
C GLU A 402 4.40 -0.23 22.65
N ALA A 403 4.94 -1.41 22.31
CA ALA A 403 4.51 -2.18 21.15
C ALA A 403 2.99 -2.47 21.09
N PRO A 404 2.29 -2.81 22.20
CA PRO A 404 0.84 -2.99 22.16
C PRO A 404 0.09 -1.69 21.80
N ASP A 405 0.51 -0.54 22.34
CA ASP A 405 -0.11 0.75 22.02
C ASP A 405 0.08 1.09 20.54
N GLN A 406 1.25 0.81 19.98
CA GLN A 406 1.54 1.08 18.56
C GLN A 406 0.82 0.14 17.61
N PHE A 407 0.71 -1.14 17.97
CA PHE A 407 -0.11 -2.06 17.20
C PHE A 407 -1.57 -1.60 17.16
N MET A 408 -2.12 -1.22 18.32
CA MET A 408 -3.50 -0.74 18.39
C MET A 408 -3.71 0.59 17.67
N ARG A 409 -2.80 1.56 17.83
CA ARG A 409 -2.85 2.85 17.11
C ARG A 409 -2.77 2.67 15.59
N SER A 410 -1.94 1.74 15.11
CA SER A 410 -1.83 1.41 13.68
C SER A 410 -2.96 0.52 13.14
N LEU A 411 -3.84 -0.01 13.99
CA LEU A 411 -4.90 -0.94 13.61
C LEU A 411 -5.82 -0.47 12.46
N PRO A 412 -6.15 0.82 12.30
CA PRO A 412 -6.98 1.22 11.17
C PRO A 412 -6.30 0.99 9.80
N LEU A 413 -4.95 0.98 9.72
CA LEU A 413 -4.21 0.56 8.51
C LEU A 413 -4.46 -0.90 8.13
N LEU A 414 -4.90 -1.73 9.08
CA LEU A 414 -5.34 -3.10 8.84
C LEU A 414 -6.85 -3.20 8.61
N VAL A 415 -7.65 -2.52 9.43
CA VAL A 415 -9.11 -2.70 9.43
C VAL A 415 -9.76 -2.08 8.20
N PHE A 416 -9.36 -0.87 7.78
CA PHE A 416 -9.99 -0.23 6.63
C PHE A 416 -9.94 -1.09 5.37
N PRO A 417 -8.77 -1.62 4.96
CA PRO A 417 -8.70 -2.43 3.75
C PRO A 417 -9.37 -3.79 3.88
N LEU A 418 -9.71 -4.28 5.09
CA LEU A 418 -10.47 -5.51 5.26
C LEU A 418 -11.98 -5.33 5.08
N VAL A 419 -12.50 -4.14 5.40
CA VAL A 419 -13.95 -3.90 5.45
C VAL A 419 -14.49 -3.13 4.25
N ILE A 420 -13.66 -2.28 3.64
CA ILE A 420 -14.06 -1.46 2.48
C ILE A 420 -12.95 -1.39 1.43
N PRO A 421 -13.27 -1.18 0.15
CA PRO A 421 -12.25 -1.04 -0.89
C PRO A 421 -11.44 0.22 -0.65
N ILE A 422 -10.13 0.07 -0.39
CA ILE A 422 -9.27 1.18 0.01
C ILE A 422 -8.02 1.24 -0.84
N ASN A 423 -7.73 2.45 -1.31
CA ASN A 423 -6.49 2.72 -2.00
C ASN A 423 -5.34 2.82 -0.98
N MET A 424 -4.37 1.91 -1.08
CA MET A 424 -3.25 1.84 -0.15
C MET A 424 -2.27 2.99 -0.35
N ASP A 425 -2.06 3.47 -1.57
CA ASP A 425 -1.19 4.62 -1.82
C ASP A 425 -1.72 5.87 -1.07
N MET A 426 -3.03 6.11 -1.16
CA MET A 426 -3.72 7.17 -0.43
C MET A 426 -3.60 6.98 1.08
N MET A 427 -3.86 5.77 1.60
CA MET A 427 -3.72 5.52 3.03
C MET A 427 -2.30 5.77 3.53
N PHE A 428 -1.29 5.25 2.85
CA PHE A 428 0.11 5.42 3.27
C PHE A 428 0.54 6.89 3.21
N ILE A 429 0.18 7.62 2.15
CA ILE A 429 0.47 9.06 2.04
C ILE A 429 -0.24 9.82 3.16
N MET A 430 -1.53 9.57 3.36
CA MET A 430 -2.32 10.24 4.39
C MET A 430 -1.77 9.96 5.79
N TYR A 431 -1.40 8.71 6.10
CA TYR A 431 -0.85 8.35 7.40
C TYR A 431 0.52 8.97 7.61
N SER A 432 1.36 8.97 6.58
CA SER A 432 2.67 9.62 6.61
C SER A 432 2.57 11.12 6.86
N VAL A 433 1.60 11.80 6.24
CA VAL A 433 1.41 13.25 6.39
C VAL A 433 0.74 13.61 7.71
N ILE A 434 -0.38 12.97 8.05
CA ILE A 434 -1.21 13.33 9.21
C ILE A 434 -0.66 12.69 10.49
N PHE A 435 -0.51 11.37 10.53
CA PHE A 435 -0.17 10.69 11.78
C PHE A 435 1.32 10.78 12.12
N TYR A 436 2.20 10.61 11.13
CA TYR A 436 3.65 10.74 11.37
C TYR A 436 4.13 12.19 11.22
N GLY A 437 3.81 12.87 10.13
CA GLY A 437 4.28 14.24 9.87
C GLY A 437 3.71 15.27 10.84
N TYR A 438 2.38 15.39 10.89
CA TYR A 438 1.74 16.31 11.83
C TYR A 438 1.85 15.84 13.28
N GLY A 439 1.85 14.53 13.56
CA GLY A 439 2.19 13.99 14.87
C GLY A 439 3.61 14.38 15.33
N THR A 440 4.60 14.38 14.43
CA THR A 440 5.95 14.87 14.72
C THR A 440 5.90 16.34 15.13
N TYR A 441 5.14 17.17 14.40
CA TYR A 441 4.92 18.56 14.79
C TYR A 441 4.35 18.68 16.21
N LEU A 442 3.31 17.89 16.56
CA LEU A 442 2.71 17.92 17.89
C LEU A 442 3.74 17.67 19.00
N HIS A 443 4.72 16.79 18.76
CA HIS A 443 5.77 16.42 19.72
C HIS A 443 7.02 17.32 19.69
N THR A 444 7.09 18.31 18.80
CA THR A 444 8.21 19.28 18.82
C THR A 444 8.22 20.16 20.08
N GLY A 445 7.05 20.37 20.70
CA GLY A 445 6.86 21.36 21.75
C GLY A 445 7.00 22.81 21.25
N PHE A 446 6.96 23.05 19.93
CA PHE A 446 6.98 24.37 19.31
C PHE A 446 5.63 24.69 18.67
N GLU A 447 5.07 25.84 19.00
CA GLU A 447 3.87 26.37 18.34
C GLU A 447 4.25 27.03 17.01
N LEU A 448 3.31 27.03 16.05
CA LEU A 448 3.53 27.64 14.74
C LEU A 448 2.97 29.07 14.74
N PRO A 449 3.67 30.04 14.13
CA PRO A 449 3.24 31.44 14.12
C PRO A 449 1.92 31.66 13.39
N PHE A 450 1.60 30.80 12.41
CA PHE A 450 0.37 30.86 11.63
C PHE A 450 -0.77 29.98 12.17
N LEU A 451 -0.50 29.13 13.17
CA LEU A 451 -1.49 28.23 13.76
C LEU A 451 -1.49 28.41 15.28
N SER A 452 -2.32 29.35 15.75
CA SER A 452 -2.47 29.66 17.16
C SER A 452 -3.05 28.50 17.95
N ALA A 453 -2.58 28.28 19.18
CA ALA A 453 -3.22 27.38 20.12
C ALA A 453 -4.70 27.71 20.42
N HIS A 454 -5.11 28.97 20.24
CA HIS A 454 -6.52 29.37 20.43
C HIS A 454 -7.43 29.04 19.23
N ASN A 455 -6.90 28.44 18.17
CA ASN A 455 -7.73 27.95 17.06
C ASN A 455 -8.79 26.97 17.60
N PRO A 456 -10.09 27.12 17.26
CA PRO A 456 -11.14 26.29 17.86
C PRO A 456 -11.19 24.85 17.31
N LEU A 457 -10.57 24.59 16.15
CA LEU A 457 -10.73 23.35 15.40
C LEU A 457 -9.52 22.43 15.48
N ILE A 458 -8.32 23.00 15.49
CA ILE A 458 -7.08 22.26 15.27
C ILE A 458 -6.29 22.16 16.58
N ASN A 459 -5.92 20.93 16.95
CA ASN A 459 -4.97 20.68 18.02
C ASN A 459 -3.59 21.20 17.63
N THR A 460 -2.72 21.46 18.59
CA THR A 460 -1.41 22.04 18.28
C THR A 460 -0.40 21.45 19.22
N SER A 461 0.89 21.67 18.93
CA SER A 461 1.95 21.24 19.83
C SER A 461 1.78 21.76 21.26
N TYR A 462 1.08 22.89 21.47
CA TYR A 462 0.67 23.35 22.80
C TYR A 462 -0.22 22.34 23.54
N HIS A 463 -1.30 21.90 22.91
CA HIS A 463 -2.29 21.00 23.53
C HIS A 463 -1.66 19.65 23.83
N HIS A 464 -0.85 19.15 22.89
CA HIS A 464 -0.14 17.89 23.08
C HIS A 464 0.93 17.99 24.16
N HIS A 465 1.66 19.12 24.25
CA HIS A 465 2.56 19.37 25.37
C HIS A 465 1.81 19.42 26.71
N LEU A 466 0.66 20.10 26.76
CA LEU A 466 -0.16 20.18 27.96
C LEU A 466 -0.60 18.79 28.41
N HIS A 467 -1.02 17.96 27.45
CA HIS A 467 -1.34 16.57 27.68
C HIS A 467 -0.19 15.82 28.36
N HIS A 468 1.01 15.82 27.76
CA HIS A 468 2.21 15.20 28.33
C HIS A 468 2.60 15.75 29.71
N ALA A 469 2.35 17.03 29.95
CA ALA A 469 2.75 17.69 31.18
C ALA A 469 1.76 17.49 32.34
N LEU A 470 0.46 17.33 32.06
CA LEU A 470 -0.61 17.45 33.05
C LEU A 470 -1.62 16.30 33.05
N SER A 471 -1.70 15.50 31.98
CA SER A 471 -2.60 14.37 31.91
C SER A 471 -2.08 13.22 32.75
N ILE A 472 -2.96 12.65 33.57
CA ILE A 472 -2.66 11.48 34.40
C ILE A 472 -3.84 10.52 34.34
N LYS A 473 -3.75 9.37 35.01
CA LYS A 473 -4.87 8.44 35.14
C LYS A 473 -6.11 9.17 35.69
N ASN A 474 -7.25 8.96 35.02
CA ASN A 474 -8.53 9.61 35.28
C ASN A 474 -8.57 11.14 35.09
N LYS A 475 -7.54 11.74 34.48
CA LYS A 475 -7.53 13.15 34.07
C LYS A 475 -6.96 13.27 32.64
N PRO A 476 -7.69 12.79 31.61
CA PRO A 476 -7.29 12.95 30.22
C PRO A 476 -7.49 14.41 29.82
N TYR A 477 -6.41 15.19 29.71
CA TYR A 477 -6.45 16.51 29.09
C TYR A 477 -5.91 16.43 27.67
N HIS A 478 -6.62 17.05 26.72
CA HIS A 478 -6.18 17.19 25.32
C HIS A 478 -5.64 15.90 24.71
N THR A 479 -6.45 14.84 24.70
CA THR A 479 -6.10 13.54 24.12
C THR A 479 -6.34 13.48 22.62
N GLY A 480 -6.94 14.51 22.02
CA GLY A 480 -7.17 14.59 20.58
C GLY A 480 -5.89 14.71 19.77
N PHE A 481 -5.91 14.19 18.55
CA PHE A 481 -4.77 14.20 17.65
C PHE A 481 -4.70 15.50 16.82
N ALA A 482 -5.47 15.62 15.74
CA ALA A 482 -5.54 16.83 14.91
C ALA A 482 -6.82 17.64 15.16
N ILE A 483 -7.96 16.98 15.41
CA ILE A 483 -9.26 17.66 15.57
C ILE A 483 -9.60 17.86 17.05
N LYS A 484 -9.86 19.12 17.44
CA LYS A 484 -10.25 19.50 18.82
C LYS A 484 -11.68 19.15 19.19
N LEU A 485 -12.53 18.89 18.21
CA LEU A 485 -13.95 18.60 18.41
C LEU A 485 -14.14 17.49 19.45
N TRP A 486 -13.32 16.44 19.39
CA TRP A 486 -13.43 15.30 20.30
C TRP A 486 -13.15 15.67 21.75
N ASP A 487 -12.11 16.48 21.98
CA ASP A 487 -11.80 16.95 23.34
C ASP A 487 -12.92 17.80 23.93
N ASN A 488 -13.58 18.62 23.09
CA ASN A 488 -14.74 19.41 23.50
C ASN A 488 -15.95 18.53 23.84
N ILE A 489 -16.23 17.51 23.02
CA ILE A 489 -17.36 16.59 23.23
C ILE A 489 -17.19 15.78 24.53
N PHE A 490 -15.96 15.30 24.80
CA PHE A 490 -15.67 14.45 25.95
C PHE A 490 -15.27 15.23 27.21
N GLY A 491 -15.18 16.56 27.13
CA GLY A 491 -14.81 17.42 28.24
C GLY A 491 -13.37 17.22 28.71
N SER A 492 -12.46 16.79 27.83
CA SER A 492 -11.02 16.66 28.10
C SER A 492 -10.24 17.96 27.85
N VAL A 493 -10.92 19.10 27.69
CA VAL A 493 -10.26 20.41 27.59
C VAL A 493 -9.72 20.83 28.95
N TYR A 494 -8.50 21.35 28.98
CA TYR A 494 -7.89 21.82 30.21
C TYR A 494 -8.63 23.05 30.77
N PRO A 495 -9.08 23.04 32.05
CA PRO A 495 -9.99 24.05 32.56
C PRO A 495 -9.30 25.31 33.11
N LYS A 496 -7.97 25.33 33.24
CA LYS A 496 -7.25 26.48 33.82
C LYS A 496 -6.73 27.43 32.76
N ALA A 497 -6.16 28.55 33.20
CA ALA A 497 -5.60 29.57 32.34
C ALA A 497 -4.60 29.00 31.32
N CYS A 498 -4.79 29.40 30.07
CA CYS A 498 -3.91 29.07 28.96
C CYS A 498 -2.52 29.68 29.19
N PHE A 499 -1.49 28.90 28.89
CA PHE A 499 -0.09 29.30 29.00
C PHE A 499 0.69 29.07 27.70
N CYS A 500 -0.01 29.02 26.56
CA CYS A 500 0.58 28.96 25.23
C CYS A 500 1.53 30.14 24.97
N VAL A 501 2.39 30.04 23.97
CA VAL A 501 3.41 31.06 23.70
C VAL A 501 2.82 32.42 23.36
N VAL A 502 1.61 32.47 22.77
CA VAL A 502 0.88 33.74 22.53
C VAL A 502 0.54 34.40 23.86
N CYS A 503 0.00 33.64 24.82
CA CYS A 503 -0.28 34.13 26.18
C CYS A 503 1.01 34.50 26.93
N GLN A 504 2.09 33.73 26.78
CA GLN A 504 3.39 34.06 27.39
C GLN A 504 3.94 35.37 26.82
N HIS A 505 3.84 35.59 25.51
CA HIS A 505 4.23 36.84 24.87
C HIS A 505 3.40 38.02 25.37
N ALA A 506 2.08 37.86 25.45
CA ALA A 506 1.19 38.90 26.00
C ALA A 506 1.52 39.22 27.47
N ALA A 507 2.00 38.23 28.24
CA ALA A 507 2.47 38.40 29.61
C ALA A 507 3.91 38.95 29.72
N GLY A 508 4.53 39.40 28.63
CA GLY A 508 5.87 39.99 28.62
C GLY A 508 7.02 38.97 28.75
N LYS A 509 6.74 37.68 28.58
CA LYS A 509 7.75 36.60 28.59
C LYS A 509 8.22 36.25 27.18
N ARG A 510 9.04 35.20 27.07
CA ARG A 510 9.80 34.79 25.88
C ARG A 510 10.76 35.87 25.41
N THR A 511 11.44 36.49 26.37
CA THR A 511 12.41 37.55 26.09
C THR A 511 13.76 36.97 25.65
N ARG A 512 14.61 37.81 25.05
CA ARG A 512 15.97 37.40 24.69
C ARG A 512 16.80 37.04 25.93
N ALA A 513 16.63 37.77 27.03
CA ALA A 513 17.31 37.48 28.29
C ALA A 513 16.93 36.09 28.84
N GLU A 514 15.64 35.72 28.78
CA GLU A 514 15.21 34.37 29.16
C GLU A 514 15.81 33.30 28.24
N TYR A 515 15.85 33.54 26.92
CA TYR A 515 16.51 32.62 25.99
C TYR A 515 17.99 32.43 26.32
N ASP A 516 18.72 33.51 26.57
CA ASP A 516 20.14 33.45 26.87
C ASP A 516 20.40 32.67 28.18
N ALA A 517 19.48 32.78 29.16
CA ALA A 517 19.53 32.04 30.43
C ALA A 517 19.15 30.54 30.33
N VAL A 518 18.49 30.10 29.25
CA VAL A 518 18.14 28.67 29.06
C VAL A 518 19.40 27.84 28.86
N VAL A 519 19.49 26.71 29.57
CA VAL A 519 20.50 25.67 29.34
C VAL A 519 20.16 24.93 28.05
N LYS A 520 21.05 25.00 27.05
CA LYS A 520 20.96 24.23 25.80
C LYS A 520 21.88 23.01 25.92
N PRO A 521 21.36 21.79 26.09
CA PRO A 521 22.19 20.61 26.23
C PRO A 521 22.93 20.31 24.91
N SER A 522 24.12 19.74 25.02
CA SER A 522 24.82 19.20 23.85
C SER A 522 24.20 17.88 23.44
N TYR A 523 23.82 17.76 22.17
CA TYR A 523 23.33 16.51 21.56
C TYR A 523 24.42 15.73 20.84
N ALA A 524 25.67 16.21 20.84
CA ALA A 524 26.81 15.50 20.26
C ALA A 524 26.99 14.05 20.77
N PRO A 525 26.68 13.70 22.04
CA PRO A 525 26.75 12.31 22.50
C PRO A 525 25.92 11.32 21.70
N LEU A 526 24.82 11.76 21.05
CA LEU A 526 23.99 10.91 20.18
C LEU A 526 24.76 10.38 18.95
N LEU A 527 25.88 11.00 18.58
CA LEU A 527 26.74 10.55 17.48
C LEU A 527 27.79 9.52 17.92
N SER A 528 27.91 9.24 19.22
CA SER A 528 28.93 8.34 19.76
C SER A 528 28.36 6.95 20.06
N PRO A 529 28.87 5.86 19.46
CA PRO A 529 28.42 4.50 19.78
C PRO A 529 28.52 4.15 21.27
N SER A 530 29.52 4.66 21.98
CA SER A 530 29.70 4.40 23.43
C SER A 530 28.54 4.94 24.27
N PHE A 531 27.94 6.07 23.88
CA PHE A 531 26.79 6.66 24.57
C PHE A 531 25.56 5.76 24.46
N TRP A 532 25.38 5.10 23.32
CA TRP A 532 24.25 4.18 23.10
C TRP A 532 24.40 2.86 23.86
N LEU A 533 25.63 2.39 24.04
CA LEU A 533 25.96 1.11 24.70
C LEU A 533 26.03 1.22 26.23
N HIS A 534 26.61 2.31 26.76
CA HIS A 534 26.94 2.42 28.19
C HIS A 534 26.15 3.49 28.93
N GLY A 535 25.40 4.34 28.21
CA GLY A 535 24.72 5.50 28.78
C GLY A 535 25.66 6.60 29.26
N PRO A 536 25.12 7.68 29.85
CA PRO A 536 25.96 8.73 30.40
C PRO A 536 26.78 8.17 31.58
N PRO A 537 28.02 8.64 31.80
CA PRO A 537 28.88 8.20 32.90
C PRO A 537 28.21 8.25 34.29
N ASP A 538 27.21 9.12 34.46
CA ASP A 538 26.49 9.37 35.71
C ASP A 538 25.04 8.83 35.71
N ALA A 539 24.74 7.78 34.94
CA ALA A 539 23.41 7.17 34.84
C ALA A 539 22.95 6.44 36.13
N GLY A 540 22.99 7.11 37.29
CA GLY A 540 22.05 6.82 38.35
C GLY A 540 20.64 7.04 37.78
N LEU A 541 19.79 6.02 37.90
CA LEU A 541 18.39 6.05 37.47
C LEU A 541 17.74 7.40 37.88
N PRO A 542 16.95 8.05 37.01
CA PRO A 542 16.24 9.26 37.40
C PRO A 542 15.39 8.96 38.64
N ALA A 543 15.54 9.80 39.67
CA ALA A 543 14.60 9.80 40.79
C ALA A 543 13.19 9.96 40.20
N LYS A 544 12.29 9.04 40.54
CA LYS A 544 10.87 9.15 40.22
C LYS A 544 10.43 10.55 40.64
N ALA A 545 9.91 11.35 39.70
CA ALA A 545 9.19 12.56 40.06
C ALA A 545 8.02 12.13 40.96
N GLU A 546 8.00 12.63 42.20
CA GLU A 546 6.90 12.46 43.15
C GLU A 546 5.64 13.21 42.71
#